data_AF-A0A645CYG9-F1
#
_entry.id   AF-A0A645CYG9-F1
#
_cell.length_a   1.000
_cell.length_b   1.000
_cell.length_c   1.000
_cell.angle_alpha   90.00
_cell.angle_beta   90.00
_cell.angle_gamma   90.00
#
_symmetry.space_group_name_H-M   'P 1'
#
loop_
_entity.id
_entity.type
_entity.pdbx_description
1 polymer ?
#
loop_
_entity_poly.entity_id
_entity_poly.type
_entity_poly.pdbx_seq_one_letter_code
_entity_poly.pdbx_strand_id
1 'polypeptide(L)'
;MGVNAAKEFGSQMPMMGGVLGGILSSQALSGIVLFGKELTPGRGGIISVILVVLLACFIEKSLRKVVPDVLDLFVTPLLTLTISALVALLVLQPVGGFISDSIGVIVAQTVASDNIIVSVISGTISGALFLPLVMTGMHQALTPIHADLIANVGYTVLLPILATAGMAQVGATIAVYRKTKNERLKKTAKNGLVPGFLGIGEPLIYGVTLPLGKPFVAACLGAGVGGAVMAFFKVGAVAMGVSGLPLALLIADGKMLVFLAGVLASYAAGYLFTELIGFDDPVD
;
A
#
# COMPACT_ATOMS: atom_id res chain seq x y z
N MET A 1 -3.53 -11.25 9.98
CA MET A 1 -4.50 -10.14 10.25
C MET A 1 -5.92 -10.64 10.40
N GLY A 2 -6.56 -11.22 9.37
CA GLY A 2 -7.95 -11.66 9.47
C GLY A 2 -8.25 -12.62 10.63
N VAL A 3 -7.34 -13.55 10.95
CA VAL A 3 -7.45 -14.42 12.14
C VAL A 3 -7.49 -13.63 13.44
N ASN A 4 -6.64 -12.60 13.58
CA ASN A 4 -6.59 -11.78 14.79
C ASN A 4 -7.86 -10.93 14.90
N ALA A 5 -8.32 -10.32 13.80
CA ALA A 5 -9.58 -9.59 13.78
C ALA A 5 -10.77 -10.48 14.21
N ALA A 6 -10.81 -11.73 13.73
CA ALA A 6 -11.86 -12.67 14.12
C ALA A 6 -11.81 -13.01 15.63
N LYS A 7 -10.60 -13.16 16.20
CA LYS A 7 -10.43 -13.35 17.66
C LYS A 7 -10.95 -12.14 18.44
N GLU A 8 -10.58 -10.93 18.03
CA GLU A 8 -11.02 -9.69 18.69
C GLU A 8 -12.54 -9.51 18.64
N PHE A 9 -13.18 -9.89 17.52
CA PHE A 9 -14.64 -9.87 17.41
C PHE A 9 -15.33 -11.06 18.10
N GLY A 10 -14.58 -11.95 18.75
CA GLY A 10 -15.11 -13.07 19.52
C GLY A 10 -15.71 -14.18 18.65
N SER A 11 -15.12 -14.47 17.50
CA SER A 11 -15.45 -15.63 16.67
C SER A 11 -15.02 -16.92 17.36
N GLN A 12 -15.85 -17.97 17.28
CA GLN A 12 -15.50 -19.32 17.73
C GLN A 12 -14.69 -20.08 16.66
N MET A 13 -14.61 -19.53 15.45
CA MET A 13 -13.86 -20.09 14.31
C MET A 13 -12.88 -19.06 13.71
N PRO A 14 -11.85 -18.61 14.45
CA PRO A 14 -11.02 -17.49 14.01
C PRO A 14 -10.27 -17.72 12.69
N MET A 15 -10.01 -18.98 12.34
CA MET A 15 -9.35 -19.35 11.09
C MET A 15 -10.14 -18.91 9.86
N MET A 16 -11.47 -18.79 9.93
CA MET A 16 -12.29 -18.27 8.83
C MET A 16 -11.87 -16.86 8.42
N GLY A 17 -11.45 -16.03 9.37
CA GLY A 17 -10.96 -14.69 9.05
C GLY A 17 -9.67 -14.71 8.23
N GLY A 18 -8.81 -15.72 8.44
CA GLY A 18 -7.65 -15.98 7.59
C GLY A 18 -8.05 -16.38 6.17
N VAL A 19 -9.01 -17.28 6.04
CA VAL A 19 -9.50 -17.75 4.73
C VAL A 19 -10.14 -16.62 3.94
N LEU A 20 -11.00 -15.80 4.56
CA LEU A 20 -11.61 -14.63 3.92
C LEU A 20 -10.55 -13.62 3.46
N GLY A 21 -9.53 -13.35 4.28
CA GLY A 21 -8.40 -12.51 3.87
C GLY A 21 -7.63 -13.09 2.67
N GLY A 22 -7.47 -14.42 2.64
CA GLY A 22 -6.85 -15.13 1.51
C GLY A 22 -7.68 -15.03 0.23
N ILE A 23 -9.00 -15.21 0.32
CA ILE A 23 -9.92 -15.05 -0.82
C ILE A 23 -9.79 -13.65 -1.42
N LEU A 24 -9.85 -12.61 -0.58
CA LEU A 24 -9.79 -11.21 -1.03
C LEU A 24 -8.45 -10.82 -1.64
N SER A 25 -7.36 -11.50 -1.27
CA SER A 25 -6.02 -11.25 -1.78
C SER A 25 -5.63 -12.19 -2.94
N SER A 26 -6.51 -13.11 -3.31
CA SER A 26 -6.21 -14.14 -4.31
C SER A 26 -6.08 -13.53 -5.71
N GLN A 27 -5.01 -13.90 -6.42
CA GLN A 27 -4.83 -13.53 -7.82
C GLN A 27 -5.92 -14.12 -8.72
N ALA A 28 -6.61 -15.18 -8.30
CA ALA A 28 -7.74 -15.73 -9.08
C ALA A 28 -8.89 -14.72 -9.25
N LEU A 29 -8.97 -13.68 -8.42
CA LEU A 29 -10.00 -12.65 -8.54
C LEU A 29 -9.86 -11.83 -9.83
N SER A 30 -8.65 -11.60 -10.34
CA SER A 30 -8.47 -10.81 -11.58
C SER A 30 -9.10 -11.46 -12.82
N GLY A 31 -9.35 -12.77 -12.80
CA GLY A 31 -10.07 -13.47 -13.86
C GLY A 31 -11.59 -13.41 -13.76
N ILE A 32 -12.16 -12.76 -12.73
CA ILE A 32 -13.60 -12.71 -12.48
C ILE A 32 -14.12 -11.31 -12.82
N VAL A 33 -15.09 -11.25 -13.72
CA VAL A 33 -15.78 -10.01 -14.12
C VAL A 33 -17.14 -9.93 -13.42
N LEU A 34 -17.36 -8.85 -12.67
CA LEU A 34 -18.66 -8.53 -12.06
C LEU A 34 -19.09 -7.14 -12.51
N PHE A 35 -20.36 -7.00 -12.94
CA PHE A 35 -20.93 -5.73 -13.41
C PHE A 35 -20.08 -5.01 -14.47
N GLY A 36 -19.39 -5.78 -15.34
CA GLY A 36 -18.53 -5.26 -16.40
C GLY A 36 -17.14 -4.79 -15.95
N LYS A 37 -16.73 -5.01 -14.69
CA LYS A 37 -15.38 -4.74 -14.19
C LYS A 37 -14.73 -6.00 -13.62
N GLU A 38 -13.44 -6.18 -13.87
CA GLU A 38 -12.64 -7.22 -13.22
C GLU A 38 -12.46 -6.92 -11.73
N LEU A 39 -12.48 -7.97 -10.91
CA LEU A 39 -12.17 -7.84 -9.49
C LEU A 39 -10.67 -7.63 -9.29
N THR A 40 -10.31 -6.78 -8.34
CA THR A 40 -8.91 -6.47 -8.05
C THR A 40 -8.46 -7.21 -6.79
N PRO A 41 -7.44 -8.09 -6.89
CA PRO A 41 -6.84 -8.72 -5.72
C PRO A 41 -6.38 -7.68 -4.69
N GLY A 42 -6.72 -7.89 -3.42
CA GLY A 42 -6.32 -7.01 -2.32
C GLY A 42 -7.06 -5.66 -2.26
N ARG A 43 -8.13 -5.46 -3.03
CA ARG A 43 -8.87 -4.18 -3.05
C ARG A 43 -9.39 -3.80 -1.67
N GLY A 44 -9.14 -2.54 -1.29
CA GLY A 44 -9.49 -1.99 0.04
C GLY A 44 -8.56 -2.46 1.18
N GLY A 45 -7.55 -3.27 0.89
CA GLY A 45 -6.48 -3.63 1.82
C GLY A 45 -6.97 -4.28 3.12
N ILE A 46 -6.27 -3.99 4.22
CA ILE A 46 -6.54 -4.50 5.56
C ILE A 46 -7.93 -4.07 6.04
N ILE A 47 -8.38 -2.88 5.69
CA ILE A 47 -9.69 -2.35 6.08
C ILE A 47 -10.81 -3.25 5.52
N SER A 48 -10.72 -3.61 4.24
CA SER A 48 -11.67 -4.53 3.59
C SER A 48 -11.70 -5.89 4.31
N VAL A 49 -10.54 -6.45 4.64
CA VAL A 49 -10.46 -7.71 5.39
C VAL A 49 -11.12 -7.58 6.76
N ILE A 50 -10.88 -6.51 7.51
CA ILE A 50 -11.49 -6.30 8.83
C ILE A 50 -13.02 -6.21 8.72
N LEU A 51 -13.55 -5.47 7.74
CA LEU A 51 -14.99 -5.32 7.53
C LEU A 51 -15.65 -6.65 7.15
N VAL A 52 -15.02 -7.43 6.28
CA VAL A 52 -15.53 -8.75 5.87
C VAL A 52 -15.48 -9.74 7.04
N VAL A 53 -14.45 -9.69 7.86
CA VAL A 53 -14.34 -10.53 9.06
C VAL A 53 -15.37 -10.12 10.12
N LEU A 54 -15.64 -8.83 10.29
CA LEU A 54 -16.69 -8.34 11.16
C LEU A 54 -18.07 -8.88 10.74
N LEU A 55 -18.37 -8.79 9.44
CA LEU A 55 -19.59 -9.36 8.85
C LEU A 55 -19.67 -10.87 9.09
N ALA A 56 -18.57 -11.59 8.87
CA ALA A 56 -18.51 -13.03 9.09
C ALA A 56 -18.78 -13.40 10.54
N CYS A 57 -18.23 -12.65 11.51
CA CYS A 57 -18.49 -12.88 12.93
C CYS A 57 -19.97 -12.64 13.29
N PHE A 58 -20.62 -11.66 12.65
CA PHE A 58 -22.04 -11.42 12.85
C PHE A 58 -22.91 -12.57 12.29
N ILE A 59 -22.58 -13.04 11.08
CA ILE A 59 -23.28 -14.17 10.44
C ILE A 59 -23.08 -15.44 11.25
N GLU A 60 -21.85 -15.75 11.66
CA GLU A 60 -21.51 -16.91 12.50
C GLU A 60 -22.38 -16.95 13.76
N LYS A 61 -22.37 -15.87 14.54
CA LYS A 61 -23.12 -15.78 15.80
C LYS A 61 -24.63 -15.87 15.60
N SER A 62 -25.11 -15.48 14.43
CA SER A 62 -26.53 -15.58 14.08
C SER A 62 -26.91 -17.01 13.69
N LEU A 63 -26.08 -17.66 12.87
CA LEU A 63 -26.29 -19.05 12.46
C LEU A 63 -26.23 -20.02 13.64
N ARG A 64 -25.28 -19.84 14.58
CA ARG A 64 -25.16 -20.66 15.79
C ARG A 64 -26.41 -20.64 16.69
N LYS A 65 -27.29 -19.64 16.54
CA LYS A 65 -28.56 -19.57 17.28
C LYS A 65 -29.70 -20.35 16.61
N VAL A 66 -29.56 -20.68 15.33
CA VAL A 66 -30.63 -21.25 14.49
C VAL A 66 -30.29 -22.65 14.01
N VAL A 67 -29.01 -22.94 13.77
CA VAL A 67 -28.54 -24.24 13.30
C VAL A 67 -28.52 -25.25 14.47
N PRO A 68 -29.12 -26.44 14.32
CA PRO A 68 -29.04 -27.48 15.34
C PRO A 68 -27.61 -27.95 15.59
N ASP A 69 -27.28 -28.31 16.84
CA ASP A 69 -25.91 -28.71 17.26
C ASP A 69 -25.29 -29.80 16.37
N VAL A 70 -26.10 -30.76 15.90
CA VAL A 70 -25.66 -31.87 15.05
C VAL A 70 -25.14 -31.41 13.68
N LEU A 71 -25.60 -30.24 13.21
CA LEU A 71 -25.25 -29.66 11.92
C LEU A 71 -24.28 -28.49 12.04
N ASP A 72 -24.11 -27.93 13.24
CA ASP A 72 -23.33 -26.71 13.48
C ASP A 72 -21.87 -26.83 13.03
N LEU A 73 -21.25 -28.01 13.19
CA LEU A 73 -19.88 -28.28 12.79
C LEU A 73 -19.64 -28.09 11.28
N PHE A 74 -20.66 -28.26 10.45
CA PHE A 74 -20.56 -28.20 8.99
C PHE A 74 -21.27 -26.98 8.40
N VAL A 75 -22.52 -26.77 8.80
CA VAL A 75 -23.42 -25.78 8.18
C VAL A 75 -23.01 -24.36 8.55
N THR A 76 -22.70 -24.11 9.82
CA THR A 76 -22.35 -22.76 10.30
C THR A 76 -21.08 -22.23 9.61
N PRO A 77 -19.93 -22.94 9.62
CA PRO A 77 -18.74 -22.45 8.92
C PRO A 77 -18.93 -22.31 7.41
N LEU A 78 -19.61 -23.26 6.75
CA LEU A 78 -19.87 -23.21 5.31
C LEU A 78 -20.69 -21.97 4.94
N LEU A 79 -21.85 -21.77 5.56
CA LEU A 79 -22.72 -20.64 5.26
C LEU A 79 -22.07 -19.31 5.65
N THR A 80 -21.38 -19.25 6.79
CA THR A 80 -20.67 -18.04 7.20
C THR A 80 -19.66 -17.63 6.14
N LEU A 81 -18.82 -18.55 5.69
CA LEU A 81 -17.78 -18.27 4.71
C LEU A 81 -18.38 -17.91 3.36
N THR A 82 -19.33 -18.70 2.86
CA THR A 82 -19.97 -18.47 1.56
C THR A 82 -20.70 -17.13 1.52
N ILE A 83 -21.56 -16.84 2.51
CA ILE A 83 -22.32 -15.59 2.55
C ILE A 83 -21.36 -14.39 2.69
N SER A 84 -20.38 -14.48 3.60
CA SER A 84 -19.43 -13.38 3.80
C SER A 84 -18.58 -13.11 2.56
N ALA A 85 -18.08 -14.16 1.91
CA ALA A 85 -17.32 -14.02 0.67
C ALA A 85 -18.18 -13.44 -0.46
N LEU A 86 -19.42 -13.93 -0.64
CA LEU A 86 -20.33 -13.40 -1.66
C LEU A 86 -20.65 -11.92 -1.41
N VAL A 87 -20.98 -11.53 -0.18
CA VAL A 87 -21.22 -10.11 0.15
C VAL A 87 -19.96 -9.28 -0.06
N ALA A 88 -18.78 -9.80 0.29
CA ALA A 88 -17.52 -9.12 0.07
C ALA A 88 -17.26 -8.83 -1.42
N LEU A 89 -17.47 -9.81 -2.29
CA LEU A 89 -17.22 -9.69 -3.72
C LEU A 89 -18.32 -8.92 -4.46
N LEU A 90 -19.59 -9.14 -4.11
CA LEU A 90 -20.74 -8.54 -4.81
C LEU A 90 -21.09 -7.13 -4.32
N VAL A 91 -20.72 -6.77 -3.08
CA VAL A 91 -21.09 -5.50 -2.48
C VAL A 91 -19.85 -4.69 -2.10
N LEU A 92 -18.99 -5.24 -1.23
CA LEU A 92 -17.88 -4.45 -0.68
C LEU A 92 -16.82 -4.10 -1.72
N GLN A 93 -16.49 -5.01 -2.64
CA GLN A 93 -15.54 -4.72 -3.71
C GLN A 93 -16.05 -3.66 -4.71
N PRO A 94 -17.29 -3.72 -5.22
CA PRO A 94 -17.82 -2.65 -6.07
C PRO A 94 -17.90 -1.30 -5.36
N VAL A 95 -18.38 -1.27 -4.11
CA VAL A 95 -18.51 -0.01 -3.35
C VAL A 95 -17.14 0.56 -3.00
N GLY A 96 -16.27 -0.24 -2.37
CA GLY A 96 -14.90 0.17 -2.03
C GLY A 96 -14.09 0.51 -3.28
N GLY A 97 -14.41 -0.16 -4.38
CA GLY A 97 -13.83 0.10 -5.68
C GLY A 97 -14.24 1.42 -6.29
N PHE A 98 -15.53 1.74 -6.31
CA PHE A 98 -16.02 3.04 -6.76
C PHE A 98 -15.36 4.18 -5.97
N ILE A 99 -15.24 4.05 -4.65
CA ILE A 99 -14.60 5.05 -3.78
C ILE A 99 -13.11 5.20 -4.13
N SER A 100 -12.39 4.07 -4.23
CA SER A 100 -10.96 4.06 -4.52
C SER A 100 -10.64 4.59 -5.93
N ASP A 101 -11.45 4.20 -6.94
CA ASP A 101 -11.34 4.67 -8.31
C ASP A 101 -11.58 6.17 -8.37
N SER A 102 -12.62 6.67 -7.70
CA SER A 102 -12.94 8.11 -7.68
C SER A 102 -11.81 8.94 -7.08
N ILE A 103 -11.26 8.51 -5.93
CA ILE A 103 -10.13 9.20 -5.29
C ILE A 103 -8.92 9.19 -6.20
N GLY A 104 -8.56 8.02 -6.75
CA GLY A 104 -7.35 7.94 -7.56
C GLY A 104 -7.48 8.62 -8.92
N VAL A 105 -8.67 8.73 -9.52
CA VAL A 105 -8.92 9.59 -10.70
C VAL A 105 -8.68 11.05 -10.36
N ILE A 106 -9.21 11.54 -9.22
CA ILE A 106 -8.97 12.93 -8.77
C ILE A 106 -7.47 13.17 -8.56
N VAL A 107 -6.77 12.23 -7.91
CA VAL A 107 -5.32 12.35 -7.69
C VAL A 107 -4.57 12.34 -9.02
N ALA A 108 -4.89 11.41 -9.94
CA ALA A 108 -4.28 11.34 -11.25
C ALA A 108 -4.48 12.64 -12.05
N GLN A 109 -5.69 13.20 -12.04
CA GLN A 109 -5.99 14.47 -12.72
C GLN A 109 -5.26 15.66 -12.09
N THR A 110 -5.21 15.74 -10.75
CA THR A 110 -4.54 16.86 -10.06
C THR A 110 -3.02 16.80 -10.21
N VAL A 111 -2.43 15.61 -10.19
CA VAL A 111 -1.01 15.40 -10.51
C VAL A 111 -0.73 15.71 -11.98
N ALA A 112 -1.62 15.33 -12.89
CA ALA A 112 -1.43 15.60 -14.32
C ALA A 112 -1.69 17.07 -14.70
N SER A 113 -2.36 17.85 -13.86
CA SER A 113 -2.76 19.26 -14.10
C SER A 113 -1.67 20.15 -14.73
N ASP A 114 -2.04 20.92 -15.75
CA ASP A 114 -1.15 21.91 -16.38
C ASP A 114 -0.79 23.06 -15.43
N ASN A 115 -1.59 23.28 -14.38
CA ASN A 115 -1.23 24.21 -13.32
C ASN A 115 -0.13 23.58 -12.46
N ILE A 116 1.10 24.09 -12.61
CA ILE A 116 2.28 23.58 -11.92
C ILE A 116 2.13 23.55 -10.40
N ILE A 117 1.44 24.54 -9.81
CA ILE A 117 1.23 24.62 -8.36
C ILE A 117 0.33 23.45 -7.91
N VAL A 118 -0.76 23.20 -8.64
CA VAL A 118 -1.68 22.09 -8.35
C VAL A 118 -0.96 20.74 -8.50
N SER A 119 -0.21 20.57 -9.59
CA SER A 119 0.58 19.37 -9.85
C SER A 119 1.57 19.07 -8.73
N VAL A 120 2.39 20.06 -8.35
CA VAL A 120 3.42 19.92 -7.33
C VAL A 120 2.81 19.62 -5.97
N ILE A 121 1.77 20.37 -5.56
CA ILE A 121 1.08 20.12 -4.28
C ILE A 121 0.48 18.72 -4.25
N SER A 122 -0.19 18.30 -5.33
CA SER A 122 -0.77 16.96 -5.42
C SER A 122 0.31 15.87 -5.37
N GLY A 123 1.43 16.07 -6.06
CA GLY A 123 2.59 15.18 -6.01
C GLY A 123 3.21 15.07 -4.61
N THR A 124 3.33 16.19 -3.90
CA THR A 124 3.83 16.22 -2.52
C THR A 124 2.90 15.46 -1.57
N ILE A 125 1.60 15.73 -1.62
CA ILE A 125 0.62 15.06 -0.77
C ILE A 125 0.58 13.56 -1.08
N SER A 126 0.58 13.21 -2.37
CA SER A 126 0.55 11.81 -2.82
C SER A 126 1.78 11.03 -2.34
N GLY A 127 2.98 11.58 -2.53
CA GLY A 127 4.21 10.96 -2.05
C GLY A 127 4.23 10.81 -0.53
N ALA A 128 3.82 11.86 0.20
CA ALA A 128 3.85 11.86 1.66
C ALA A 128 2.83 10.89 2.30
N LEU A 129 1.65 10.74 1.71
CA LEU A 129 0.60 9.86 2.24
C LEU A 129 0.71 8.42 1.75
N PHE A 130 1.60 8.12 0.79
CA PHE A 130 1.68 6.78 0.23
C PHE A 130 2.18 5.74 1.24
N LEU A 131 3.15 6.06 2.11
CA LEU A 131 3.61 5.11 3.14
C LEU A 131 2.47 4.71 4.12
N PRO A 132 1.70 5.64 4.69
CA PRO A 132 0.47 5.31 5.42
C PRO A 132 -0.50 4.46 4.60
N LEU A 133 -0.70 4.79 3.32
CA LEU A 133 -1.57 4.01 2.43
C LEU A 133 -1.05 2.57 2.25
N VAL A 134 0.27 2.39 2.13
CA VAL A 134 0.94 1.08 2.05
C VAL A 134 0.67 0.26 3.30
N MET A 135 0.79 0.86 4.49
CA MET A 135 0.49 0.17 5.76
C MET A 135 -0.94 -0.36 5.82
N THR A 136 -1.91 0.35 5.23
CA THR A 136 -3.30 -0.11 5.17
C THR A 136 -3.56 -1.15 4.08
N GLY A 137 -2.60 -1.39 3.17
CA GLY A 137 -2.77 -2.24 1.99
C GLY A 137 -3.61 -1.62 0.87
N MET A 138 -4.22 -0.44 1.07
CA MET A 138 -5.10 0.19 0.09
C MET A 138 -4.37 0.65 -1.19
N HIS A 139 -3.03 0.74 -1.17
CA HIS A 139 -2.24 1.07 -2.36
C HIS A 139 -2.47 0.10 -3.54
N GLN A 140 -2.87 -1.15 -3.28
CA GLN A 140 -3.22 -2.14 -4.32
C GLN A 140 -4.46 -1.74 -5.12
N ALA A 141 -5.31 -0.86 -4.57
CA ALA A 141 -6.46 -0.32 -5.29
C ALA A 141 -6.07 0.67 -6.40
N LEU A 142 -4.81 1.08 -6.49
CA LEU A 142 -4.32 2.00 -7.52
C LEU A 142 -3.91 1.28 -8.82
N THR A 143 -3.76 -0.05 -8.79
CA THR A 143 -3.37 -0.84 -9.97
C THR A 143 -4.25 -0.60 -11.20
N PRO A 144 -5.61 -0.61 -11.10
CA PRO A 144 -6.46 -0.31 -12.24
C PRO A 144 -6.29 1.10 -12.78
N ILE A 145 -5.95 2.06 -11.92
CA ILE A 145 -5.77 3.47 -12.28
C ILE A 145 -4.47 3.65 -13.08
N HIS A 146 -3.41 2.96 -12.67
CA HIS A 146 -2.17 2.91 -13.45
C HIS A 146 -2.39 2.25 -14.81
N ALA A 147 -3.13 1.13 -14.86
CA ALA A 147 -3.46 0.45 -16.11
C ALA A 147 -4.26 1.36 -17.06
N ASP A 148 -5.26 2.07 -16.54
CA ASP A 148 -6.08 3.02 -17.30
C ASP A 148 -5.23 4.18 -17.87
N LEU A 149 -4.38 4.80 -17.04
CA LEU A 149 -3.47 5.86 -17.49
C LEU A 149 -2.51 5.36 -18.59
N ILE A 150 -1.94 4.17 -18.43
CA ILE A 150 -1.06 3.59 -19.46
C ILE A 150 -1.86 3.32 -20.75
N ALA A 151 -3.07 2.77 -20.65
CA ALA A 151 -3.89 2.45 -21.81
C ALA A 151 -4.35 3.69 -22.59
N ASN A 152 -4.76 4.75 -21.89
CA ASN A 152 -5.35 5.94 -22.50
C ASN A 152 -4.33 7.04 -22.81
N VAL A 153 -3.26 7.16 -22.00
CA VAL A 153 -2.27 8.25 -22.07
C VAL A 153 -0.88 7.73 -22.49
N GLY A 154 -0.65 6.42 -22.42
CA GLY A 154 0.64 5.78 -22.75
C GLY A 154 1.61 5.66 -21.58
N TYR A 155 1.34 6.35 -20.46
CA TYR A 155 2.15 6.30 -19.25
C TYR A 155 1.35 6.70 -18.00
N THR A 156 1.85 6.31 -16.83
CA THR A 156 1.34 6.72 -15.52
C THR A 156 2.31 7.66 -14.82
N VAL A 157 1.92 8.92 -14.63
CA VAL A 157 2.66 9.90 -13.79
C VAL A 157 2.56 9.58 -12.30
N LEU A 158 1.52 8.85 -11.91
CA LEU A 158 1.25 8.53 -10.53
C LEU A 158 2.29 7.55 -9.97
N LEU A 159 2.72 6.55 -10.76
CA LEU A 159 3.63 5.51 -10.28
C LEU A 159 5.00 6.06 -9.84
N PRO A 160 5.72 6.88 -10.64
CA PRO A 160 6.99 7.49 -10.19
C PRO A 160 6.84 8.36 -8.95
N ILE A 161 5.74 9.09 -8.79
CA ILE A 161 5.46 9.91 -7.60
C ILE A 161 5.27 9.03 -6.37
N LEU A 162 4.49 7.96 -6.45
CA LEU A 162 4.26 7.08 -5.30
C LEU A 162 5.50 6.26 -4.95
N ALA A 163 6.33 5.91 -5.95
CA ALA A 163 7.58 5.19 -5.74
C ALA A 163 8.60 5.97 -4.87
N THR A 164 8.49 7.30 -4.77
CA THR A 164 9.36 8.11 -3.91
C THR A 164 9.21 7.77 -2.43
N ALA A 165 8.09 7.18 -2.02
CA ALA A 165 7.90 6.64 -0.68
C ALA A 165 8.94 5.58 -0.31
N GLY A 166 9.13 4.59 -1.18
CA GLY A 166 10.18 3.58 -1.00
C GLY A 166 11.56 4.21 -1.03
N MET A 167 11.73 5.29 -1.79
CA MET A 167 13.01 5.96 -1.88
C MET A 167 13.34 6.74 -0.60
N ALA A 168 12.41 7.55 -0.10
CA ALA A 168 12.60 8.24 1.16
C ALA A 168 12.80 7.28 2.34
N GLN A 169 12.21 6.08 2.30
CA GLN A 169 12.50 5.00 3.25
C GLN A 169 13.97 4.57 3.20
N VAL A 170 14.57 4.43 2.02
CA VAL A 170 16.01 4.16 1.87
C VAL A 170 16.82 5.28 2.53
N GLY A 171 16.52 6.54 2.23
CA GLY A 171 17.18 7.69 2.85
C GLY A 171 17.08 7.71 4.38
N ALA A 172 15.87 7.54 4.92
CA ALA A 172 15.63 7.45 6.35
C ALA A 172 16.36 6.27 7.00
N THR A 173 16.38 5.11 6.34
CA THR A 173 17.09 3.93 6.83
C THR A 173 18.61 4.15 6.85
N ILE A 174 19.18 4.84 5.86
CA ILE A 174 20.60 5.20 5.87
C ILE A 174 20.93 6.09 7.08
N ALA A 175 20.06 7.07 7.41
CA ALA A 175 20.23 7.91 8.59
C ALA A 175 20.18 7.08 9.89
N VAL A 176 19.22 6.17 10.00
CA VAL A 176 19.10 5.25 11.15
C VAL A 176 20.34 4.35 11.26
N TYR A 177 20.75 3.70 10.16
CA TYR A 177 21.91 2.81 10.12
C TYR A 177 23.20 3.51 10.60
N ARG A 178 23.37 4.78 10.24
CA ARG A 178 24.54 5.57 10.63
C ARG A 178 24.51 5.97 12.10
N LYS A 179 23.33 6.27 12.64
CA LYS A 179 23.16 6.81 14.01
C LYS A 179 22.98 5.74 15.08
N THR A 180 22.35 4.61 14.75
CA THR A 180 22.02 3.59 15.73
C THR A 180 23.27 2.91 16.29
N LYS A 181 23.27 2.73 17.61
CA LYS A 181 24.26 1.93 18.34
C LYS A 181 23.78 0.50 18.59
N ASN A 182 22.49 0.25 18.44
CA ASN A 182 21.90 -1.06 18.61
C ASN A 182 22.31 -1.99 17.47
N GLU A 183 23.06 -3.05 17.77
CA GLU A 183 23.62 -3.94 16.73
C GLU A 183 22.55 -4.71 15.96
N ARG A 184 21.41 -5.02 16.61
CA ARG A 184 20.28 -5.68 15.95
C ARG A 184 19.63 -4.74 14.93
N LEU A 185 19.31 -3.52 15.33
CA LEU A 185 18.72 -2.51 14.44
C LEU A 185 19.67 -2.16 13.30
N LYS A 186 20.97 -2.03 13.60
CA LYS A 186 22.02 -1.78 12.60
C LYS A 186 22.08 -2.86 11.54
N LYS A 187 22.04 -4.14 11.96
CA LYS A 187 22.00 -5.29 11.05
C LYS A 187 20.71 -5.32 10.22
N THR A 188 19.55 -5.07 10.85
CA THR A 188 18.26 -5.00 10.15
C THR A 188 18.26 -3.89 9.09
N ALA A 189 18.73 -2.70 9.43
CA ALA A 189 18.84 -1.58 8.51
C ALA A 189 19.77 -1.91 7.34
N LYS A 190 20.98 -2.42 7.62
CA LYS A 190 21.94 -2.83 6.58
C LYS A 190 21.35 -3.85 5.61
N ASN A 191 20.70 -4.89 6.14
CA ASN A 191 20.14 -5.96 5.33
C ASN A 191 18.90 -5.52 4.54
N GLY A 192 18.10 -4.60 5.10
CA GLY A 192 16.91 -4.05 4.45
C GLY A 192 17.22 -3.05 3.34
N LEU A 193 18.38 -2.38 3.38
CA LEU A 193 18.74 -1.38 2.35
C LEU A 193 18.87 -1.98 0.96
N VAL A 194 19.47 -3.17 0.82
CA VAL A 194 19.64 -3.85 -0.48
C VAL A 194 18.30 -4.08 -1.18
N PRO A 195 17.30 -4.76 -0.59
CA PRO A 195 15.97 -4.88 -1.19
C PRO A 195 15.27 -3.52 -1.33
N GLY A 196 15.51 -2.57 -0.41
CA GLY A 196 14.96 -1.21 -0.48
C GLY A 196 15.36 -0.46 -1.77
N PHE A 197 16.63 -0.53 -2.17
CA PHE A 197 17.10 0.05 -3.43
C PHE A 197 16.44 -0.58 -4.66
N LEU A 198 16.05 -1.86 -4.56
CA LEU A 198 15.32 -2.60 -5.60
C LEU A 198 13.81 -2.37 -5.56
N GLY A 199 13.32 -1.50 -4.68
CA GLY A 199 11.91 -1.14 -4.59
C GLY A 199 11.06 -2.03 -3.69
N ILE A 200 11.69 -2.92 -2.91
CA ILE A 200 11.01 -3.75 -1.91
C ILE A 200 11.08 -3.01 -0.57
N GLY A 201 10.00 -2.33 -0.20
CA GLY A 201 9.97 -1.39 0.92
C GLY A 201 9.64 -2.02 2.27
N GLU A 202 9.02 -3.19 2.30
CA GLU A 202 8.51 -3.85 3.52
C GLU A 202 9.59 -4.07 4.59
N PRO A 203 10.83 -4.51 4.25
CA PRO A 203 11.91 -4.65 5.23
C PRO A 203 12.26 -3.31 5.90
N LEU A 204 12.16 -2.20 5.17
CA LEU A 204 12.49 -0.87 5.69
C LEU A 204 11.36 -0.31 6.55
N ILE A 205 10.12 -0.40 6.08
CA ILE A 205 8.94 0.06 6.81
C ILE A 205 8.84 -0.68 8.13
N TYR A 206 8.70 -2.00 8.09
CA TYR A 206 8.38 -2.80 9.27
C TYR A 206 9.61 -3.16 10.12
N GLY A 207 10.79 -3.22 9.52
CA GLY A 207 12.03 -3.58 10.21
C GLY A 207 12.77 -2.40 10.82
N VAL A 208 12.56 -1.17 10.32
CA VAL A 208 13.37 -0.01 10.70
C VAL A 208 12.52 1.20 11.05
N THR A 209 11.80 1.77 10.09
CA THR A 209 11.27 3.14 10.27
C THR A 209 10.00 3.19 11.08
N LEU A 210 9.06 2.27 10.86
CA LEU A 210 7.77 2.23 11.57
C LEU A 210 7.93 1.93 13.07
N PRO A 211 8.75 0.96 13.50
CA PRO A 211 8.99 0.72 14.93
C PRO A 211 9.59 1.93 15.65
N LEU A 212 10.38 2.74 14.96
CA LEU A 212 10.99 3.95 15.51
C LEU A 212 10.05 5.18 15.45
N GLY A 213 8.94 5.10 14.71
CA GLY A 213 7.93 6.16 14.56
C GLY A 213 8.42 7.42 13.83
N LYS A 214 9.35 8.17 14.43
CA LYS A 214 9.90 9.41 13.90
C LYS A 214 10.56 9.24 12.51
N PRO A 215 11.41 8.21 12.26
CA PRO A 215 11.96 7.99 10.93
C PRO A 215 10.90 7.63 9.87
N PHE A 216 9.78 7.02 10.27
CA PHE A 216 8.68 6.76 9.34
C PHE A 216 8.02 8.07 8.88
N VAL A 217 7.74 8.99 9.81
CA VAL A 217 7.21 10.33 9.48
C VAL A 217 8.23 11.10 8.62
N ALA A 218 9.51 11.05 8.96
CA ALA A 218 10.57 11.67 8.17
C ALA A 218 10.63 11.13 6.73
N ALA A 219 10.47 9.81 6.56
CA ALA A 219 10.36 9.20 5.24
C ALA A 219 9.11 9.66 4.48
N CYS A 220 7.96 9.83 5.15
CA CYS A 220 6.76 10.41 4.52
C CYS A 220 7.05 11.82 4.00
N LEU A 221 7.65 12.69 4.83
CA LEU A 221 8.00 14.05 4.41
C LEU A 221 9.00 14.04 3.25
N GLY A 222 10.01 13.16 3.29
CA GLY A 222 10.98 13.00 2.21
C GLY A 222 10.35 12.52 0.90
N ALA A 223 9.38 11.62 0.99
CA ALA A 223 8.61 11.13 -0.14
C ALA A 223 7.79 12.25 -0.77
N GLY A 224 7.26 13.18 0.04
CA GLY A 224 6.58 14.38 -0.44
C GLY A 224 7.51 15.30 -1.24
N VAL A 225 8.77 15.45 -0.83
CA VAL A 225 9.77 16.21 -1.61
C VAL A 225 10.05 15.52 -2.95
N GLY A 226 10.31 14.21 -2.93
CA GLY A 226 10.50 13.44 -4.16
C GLY A 226 9.26 13.51 -5.07
N GLY A 227 8.06 13.40 -4.50
CA GLY A 227 6.80 13.46 -5.21
C GLY A 227 6.56 14.82 -5.87
N ALA A 228 6.94 15.90 -5.20
CA ALA A 228 6.96 17.25 -5.77
C ALA A 228 7.85 17.33 -7.00
N VAL A 229 9.08 16.79 -6.93
CA VAL A 229 10.03 16.79 -8.05
C VAL A 229 9.48 15.99 -9.24
N MET A 230 8.98 14.78 -8.99
CA MET A 230 8.40 13.93 -10.04
C MET A 230 7.19 14.62 -10.71
N ALA A 231 6.33 15.26 -9.93
CA ALA A 231 5.16 15.98 -10.44
C ALA A 231 5.52 17.27 -11.17
N PHE A 232 6.56 17.99 -10.73
CA PHE A 232 7.05 19.21 -11.39
C PHE A 232 7.51 18.91 -12.81
N PHE A 233 8.29 17.83 -12.99
CA PHE A 233 8.82 17.43 -14.29
C PHE A 233 7.92 16.48 -15.08
N LYS A 234 6.75 16.13 -14.53
CA LYS A 234 5.78 15.21 -15.15
C LYS A 234 6.45 13.88 -15.53
N VAL A 235 7.17 13.29 -14.59
CA VAL A 235 7.85 12.00 -14.80
C VAL A 235 6.81 10.89 -14.82
N GLY A 236 6.74 10.15 -15.93
CA GLY A 236 5.80 9.05 -16.12
C GLY A 236 6.50 7.72 -16.36
N ALA A 237 5.81 6.61 -16.07
CA ALA A 237 6.28 5.26 -16.37
C ALA A 237 5.35 4.57 -17.38
N VAL A 238 5.91 3.85 -18.36
CA VAL A 238 5.16 3.18 -19.44
C VAL A 238 4.61 1.80 -19.04
N ALA A 239 5.07 1.25 -17.92
CA ALA A 239 4.65 -0.05 -17.42
C ALA A 239 4.69 -0.11 -15.90
N MET A 240 4.00 -1.10 -15.33
CA MET A 240 3.99 -1.42 -13.90
C MET A 240 4.86 -2.65 -13.61
N GLY A 241 5.07 -2.95 -12.33
CA GLY A 241 5.65 -4.22 -11.88
C GLY A 241 7.09 -4.15 -11.35
N VAL A 242 7.76 -3.02 -11.52
CA VAL A 242 9.05 -2.71 -10.87
C VAL A 242 8.98 -1.37 -10.15
N SER A 243 9.79 -1.23 -9.10
CA SER A 243 9.89 -0.03 -8.27
C SER A 243 11.36 0.26 -7.95
N GLY A 244 11.65 1.24 -7.09
CA GLY A 244 13.01 1.61 -6.70
C GLY A 244 13.85 2.10 -7.89
N LEU A 245 15.15 1.78 -7.87
CA LEU A 245 16.06 2.12 -8.99
C LEU A 245 15.69 1.42 -10.31
N PRO A 246 15.27 0.13 -10.34
CA PRO A 246 14.84 -0.53 -11.57
C PRO A 246 13.74 0.19 -12.35
N LEU A 247 12.88 0.97 -11.69
CA LEU A 247 11.82 1.76 -12.35
C LEU A 247 12.38 2.78 -13.36
N ALA A 248 13.65 3.19 -13.24
CA ALA A 248 14.33 4.07 -14.18
C ALA A 248 14.24 3.55 -15.64
N LEU A 249 14.25 2.23 -15.84
CA LEU A 249 14.20 1.58 -17.15
C LEU A 249 12.83 1.71 -17.83
N LEU A 250 11.78 2.04 -17.08
CA LEU A 250 10.41 2.18 -17.59
C LEU A 250 9.96 3.64 -17.70
N ILE A 251 10.86 4.60 -17.48
CA ILE A 251 10.52 6.02 -17.52
C ILE A 251 10.29 6.48 -18.96
N ALA A 252 9.14 7.11 -19.19
CA ALA A 252 8.72 7.63 -20.48
C ALA A 252 9.53 8.89 -20.91
N ASP A 253 9.39 9.24 -22.19
CA ASP A 253 9.85 10.53 -22.77
C ASP A 253 11.33 10.87 -22.55
N GLY A 254 12.18 9.86 -22.36
CA GLY A 254 13.61 10.08 -22.09
C GLY A 254 13.91 10.75 -20.74
N LYS A 255 12.93 10.83 -19.82
CA LYS A 255 13.07 11.52 -18.53
C LYS A 255 13.81 10.69 -17.46
N MET A 256 14.51 9.62 -17.85
CA MET A 256 15.22 8.73 -16.91
C MET A 256 16.19 9.49 -16.00
N LEU A 257 16.96 10.46 -16.51
CA LEU A 257 17.89 11.24 -15.70
C LEU A 257 17.16 12.14 -14.69
N VAL A 258 16.01 12.69 -15.08
CA VAL A 258 15.16 13.52 -14.20
C VAL A 258 14.55 12.65 -13.10
N PHE A 259 14.12 11.44 -13.43
CA PHE A 259 13.70 10.45 -12.46
C PHE A 259 14.82 10.15 -11.45
N LEU A 260 16.04 9.84 -11.92
CA LEU A 260 17.18 9.58 -11.02
C LEU A 260 17.52 10.78 -10.12
N ALA A 261 17.41 12.00 -10.63
CA ALA A 261 17.54 13.21 -9.81
C ALA A 261 16.43 13.30 -8.74
N GLY A 262 15.18 12.97 -9.10
CA GLY A 262 14.07 12.87 -8.15
C GLY A 262 14.26 11.78 -7.09
N VAL A 263 14.83 10.63 -7.48
CA VAL A 263 15.23 9.56 -6.54
C VAL A 263 16.23 10.09 -5.52
N LEU A 264 17.29 10.75 -5.99
CA LEU A 264 18.31 11.34 -5.14
C LEU A 264 17.72 12.41 -4.21
N ALA A 265 16.82 13.26 -4.72
CA ALA A 265 16.12 14.24 -3.90
C ALA A 265 15.30 13.56 -2.78
N SER A 266 14.60 12.47 -3.11
CA SER A 266 13.82 11.70 -2.13
C SER A 266 14.70 10.99 -1.09
N TYR A 267 15.84 10.40 -1.51
CA TYR A 267 16.83 9.82 -0.61
C TYR A 267 17.39 10.87 0.34
N ALA A 268 17.84 12.00 -0.22
CA ALA A 268 18.43 13.09 0.55
C ALA A 268 17.41 13.68 1.54
N ALA A 269 16.17 13.94 1.11
CA ALA A 269 15.14 14.49 1.98
C ALA A 269 14.76 13.52 3.10
N GLY A 270 14.56 12.23 2.80
CA GLY A 270 14.27 11.20 3.82
C GLY A 270 15.40 11.09 4.84
N TYR A 271 16.66 11.13 4.39
CA TYR A 271 17.83 11.14 5.25
C TYR A 271 17.90 12.41 6.12
N LEU A 272 17.77 13.59 5.52
CA LEU A 272 17.89 14.88 6.21
C LEU A 272 16.76 15.09 7.23
N PHE A 273 15.52 14.77 6.89
CA PHE A 273 14.43 14.86 7.86
C PHE A 273 14.61 13.88 9.02
N THR A 274 15.13 12.68 8.77
CA THR A 274 15.43 11.72 9.85
C THR A 274 16.58 12.22 10.72
N GLU A 275 17.59 12.84 10.11
CA GLU A 275 18.69 13.48 10.83
C GLU A 275 18.21 14.61 11.75
N LEU A 276 17.32 15.47 11.25
CA LEU A 276 16.79 16.64 11.95
C LEU A 276 15.79 16.27 13.05
N ILE A 277 14.85 15.34 12.76
CA ILE A 277 13.82 14.92 13.73
C ILE A 277 14.45 14.00 14.80
N GLY A 278 15.44 13.20 14.42
CA GLY A 278 16.03 12.18 15.28
C GLY A 278 15.10 11.01 15.55
N PHE A 279 15.55 10.08 16.37
CA PHE A 279 14.77 8.93 16.82
C PHE A 279 15.30 8.43 18.17
N ASP A 280 14.43 7.73 18.90
CA ASP A 280 14.79 7.12 20.17
C ASP A 280 15.46 5.77 19.86
N ASP A 281 16.78 5.74 19.99
CA ASP A 281 17.59 4.56 19.67
C ASP A 281 17.30 3.47 20.73
N PRO A 282 16.83 2.28 20.34
CA PRO A 282 16.53 1.22 21.30
C PRO A 282 17.80 0.78 22.03
N VAL A 283 17.70 0.69 23.37
CA VAL A 283 18.77 0.13 24.21
C VAL A 283 18.87 -1.37 23.90
N ASP A 284 20.11 -1.89 23.81
CA ASP A 284 20.41 -3.29 23.51
C ASP A 284 19.65 -4.30 24.40
#